data_AF-A0A3G4QTQ3-F1
#
_entry.id   AF-A0A3G4QTQ3-F1
#
_cell.length_a   1.000
_cell.length_b   1.000
_cell.length_c   1.000
_cell.angle_alpha   90.00
_cell.angle_beta   90.00
_cell.angle_gamma   90.00
#
_symmetry.space_group_name_H-M   'P 1'
#
loop_
_entity.id
_entity.type
_entity.pdbx_description
1 polymer ?
#
loop_
_entity_poly.entity_id
_entity_poly.type
_entity_poly.pdbx_seq_one_letter_code
_entity_poly.pdbx_strand_id
1 'polypeptide(L)' 'SQPDTGEQALEICDALARSGAVDVIVVDSVAALTPKAEIEGEIGDSHMGLAARMMSQAMRKLAGNLKQSNT' A
#
# COMPACT_ATOMS: atom_id res chain seq x y z
N SER A 1 -14.74 -0.19 6.18
CA SER A 1 -14.24 -1.58 6.15
C SER A 1 -12.72 -1.55 6.21
N GLN A 2 -12.09 -2.59 6.75
CA GLN A 2 -10.63 -2.77 6.64
C GLN A 2 -10.29 -3.27 5.23
N PRO A 3 -9.09 -2.98 4.69
CA PRO A 3 -8.67 -3.46 3.37
C PRO A 3 -8.47 -4.97 3.36
N ASP A 4 -8.79 -5.59 2.23
CA ASP A 4 -8.70 -7.03 1.99
C ASP A 4 -7.32 -7.43 1.44
N THR A 5 -6.55 -6.51 0.86
CA THR A 5 -5.19 -6.76 0.34
C THR A 5 -4.23 -5.61 0.63
N GLY A 6 -2.93 -5.89 0.59
CA GLY A 6 -1.87 -4.89 0.74
C GLY A 6 -1.92 -3.78 -0.31
N GLU A 7 -2.23 -4.11 -1.57
CA GLU A 7 -2.40 -3.12 -2.65
C GLU A 7 -3.56 -2.18 -2.35
N GLN A 8 -4.71 -2.73 -1.94
CA GLN A 8 -5.87 -1.93 -1.60
C GLN A 8 -5.59 -1.01 -0.40
N ALA A 9 -4.90 -1.51 0.62
CA ALA A 9 -4.51 -0.71 1.78
C ALA A 9 -3.65 0.50 1.37
N LEU A 10 -2.66 0.28 0.49
CA LEU A 10 -1.76 1.32 0.00
C LEU A 10 -2.46 2.31 -0.94
N GLU A 11 -3.43 1.86 -1.76
CA GLU A 11 -4.26 2.73 -2.59
C GLU A 11 -5.18 3.63 -1.75
N ILE A 12 -5.73 3.10 -0.64
CA ILE A 12 -6.50 3.90 0.32
C ILE A 12 -5.60 4.96 0.95
N CYS A 13 -4.41 4.59 1.41
CA CYS A 13 -3.44 5.56 1.95
C CYS A 13 -3.13 6.66 0.93
N ASP A 14 -2.92 6.30 -0.33
CA ASP A 14 -2.60 7.22 -1.42
C ASP A 14 -3.77 8.15 -1.75
N ALA A 15 -5.01 7.65 -1.69
CA ALA A 15 -6.21 8.46 -1.85
C ALA A 15 -6.39 9.45 -0.69
N LEU A 16 -6.15 9.01 0.56
CA LEU A 16 -6.21 9.88 1.74
C LEU A 16 -5.13 10.97 1.68
N ALA A 17 -3.89 10.62 1.33
CA ALA A 17 -2.80 11.58 1.16
C ALA A 17 -3.13 12.61 0.07
N ARG A 18 -3.70 12.20 -1.07
CA ARG A 18 -4.13 13.14 -2.12
C ARG A 18 -5.26 14.08 -1.70
N SER A 19 -6.11 13.65 -0.76
CA SER A 19 -7.27 14.47 -0.36
C SER A 19 -6.85 15.74 0.37
N GLY A 20 -5.69 15.73 1.06
CA GLY A 20 -5.26 16.80 1.95
C GLY A 20 -6.18 17.04 3.16
N ALA A 21 -7.18 16.17 3.37
CA ALA A 21 -8.15 16.29 4.45
C ALA A 21 -7.71 15.56 5.73
N VAL A 22 -6.55 14.90 5.71
CA VAL A 22 -6.02 14.07 6.78
C VAL A 22 -4.60 14.52 7.10
N ASP A 23 -4.34 14.86 8.36
CA ASP A 23 -3.02 15.35 8.79
C ASP A 23 -2.02 14.22 9.04
N VAL A 24 -2.48 13.03 9.42
CA VAL A 24 -1.62 11.88 9.73
C VAL A 24 -2.29 10.57 9.30
N ILE A 25 -1.54 9.68 8.66
CA ILE A 25 -1.97 8.33 8.28
C ILE A 25 -1.07 7.30 8.98
N VAL A 26 -1.67 6.33 9.68
CA VAL A 26 -0.94 5.24 10.35
C VAL A 26 -1.26 3.91 9.68
N VAL A 27 -0.20 3.16 9.34
CA VAL A 27 -0.31 1.79 8.83
C VAL A 27 0.12 0.82 9.93
N ASP A 28 -0.83 0.04 10.42
CA ASP A 28 -0.60 -1.03 11.40
C ASP A 28 -1.02 -2.37 10.77
N SER A 29 -0.12 -3.15 10.17
CA SER A 29 1.34 -2.97 10.09
C SER A 29 1.90 -3.40 8.73
N VAL A 30 3.17 -3.10 8.48
CA VAL A 30 3.85 -3.48 7.23
C VAL A 30 3.82 -5.00 6.99
N ALA A 31 3.97 -5.81 8.05
CA ALA A 31 3.95 -7.27 7.92
C ALA A 31 2.58 -7.82 7.49
N ALA A 32 1.51 -7.07 7.73
CA ALA A 32 0.14 -7.43 7.35
C ALA A 32 -0.24 -6.95 5.94
N LEU A 33 0.64 -6.22 5.23
CA LEU A 33 0.42 -5.82 3.84
C LEU A 33 0.70 -7.01 2.91
N THR A 34 -0.17 -8.01 2.94
CA THR A 34 -0.06 -9.22 2.13
C THR A 34 -0.54 -8.95 0.71
N PRO A 35 0.28 -9.23 -0.33
CA PRO A 35 -0.14 -9.07 -1.71
C PRO A 35 -1.35 -9.93 -2.06
N LYS A 36 -2.22 -9.42 -2.93
CA LYS A 36 -3.42 -10.15 -3.38
C LYS A 36 -3.09 -11.56 -3.90
N ALA A 37 -2.05 -11.71 -4.73
CA ALA A 37 -1.66 -13.00 -5.30
C ALA A 37 -1.22 -14.03 -4.23
N GLU A 38 -0.69 -13.57 -3.09
CA GLU A 38 -0.35 -14.43 -1.96
C GLU A 38 -1.61 -14.88 -1.21
N ILE A 39 -2.60 -13.98 -1.04
CA ILE A 39 -3.90 -14.28 -0.44
C ILE A 39 -4.70 -15.28 -1.30
N GLU A 40 -4.66 -15.13 -2.63
CA GLU A 40 -5.36 -16.00 -3.58
C GLU A 40 -4.64 -17.34 -3.82
N GLY A 41 -3.46 -17.54 -3.24
CA GLY A 41 -2.73 -18.81 -3.30
C GLY A 41 -2.16 -19.12 -4.68
N GLU A 42 -1.75 -18.10 -5.45
CA GLU A 42 -1.07 -18.26 -6.74
C GLU A 42 0.37 -18.78 -6.55
N ILE A 43 0.50 -20.01 -6.06
CA ILE A 43 1.75 -20.73 -5.81
C ILE A 43 2.14 -21.45 -7.10
N GLY A 44 2.58 -20.71 -8.12
CA GLY A 44 2.90 -21.29 -9.43
C GLY A 44 4.05 -20.60 -10.16
N ASP A 45 4.05 -19.27 -10.17
CA ASP A 45 5.17 -18.49 -10.68
C ASP A 45 5.99 -17.93 -9.52
N SER A 46 7.31 -18.00 -9.64
CA SER A 46 8.29 -17.48 -8.68
C SER A 46 8.09 -15.98 -8.42
N HIS A 47 7.14 -15.62 -7.55
CA HIS A 47 6.80 -14.27 -7.11
C HIS A 47 7.78 -13.76 -6.04
N MET A 48 9.06 -14.13 -6.15
CA MET A 48 10.11 -13.64 -5.26
C MET A 48 10.11 -12.11 -5.29
N GLY A 49 9.93 -11.49 -4.13
CA GLY A 49 9.93 -10.04 -3.99
C GLY A 49 8.63 -9.33 -4.41
N LEU A 50 7.49 -10.03 -4.54
CA LEU A 50 6.20 -9.39 -4.83
C LEU A 50 5.86 -8.28 -3.83
N ALA A 51 5.97 -8.56 -2.53
CA ALA A 51 5.77 -7.55 -1.48
C ALA A 51 6.71 -6.34 -1.66
N ALA A 52 8.00 -6.59 -1.95
CA ALA A 52 8.97 -5.52 -2.17
C ALA A 52 8.64 -4.66 -3.40
N ARG A 53 8.17 -5.28 -4.49
CA ARG A 53 7.74 -4.57 -5.70
C ARG A 53 6.48 -3.74 -5.46
N MET A 54 5.47 -4.31 -4.82
CA MET A 54 4.24 -3.62 -4.41
C MET A 54 4.57 -2.38 -3.59
N MET A 55 5.37 -2.54 -2.53
CA MET A 55 5.82 -1.44 -1.67
C MET A 55 6.61 -0.40 -2.46
N SER A 56 7.56 -0.80 -3.31
CA SER A 56 8.36 0.14 -4.11
C SER A 56 7.50 1.00 -5.04
N GLN A 57 6.43 0.42 -5.62
CA GLN A 57 5.51 1.13 -6.48
C GLN A 57 4.61 2.08 -5.69
N ALA A 58 4.05 1.62 -4.57
CA ALA A 58 3.20 2.42 -3.70
C ALA A 58 3.95 3.59 -3.07
N MET A 59 5.12 3.32 -2.47
CA MET A 59 5.94 4.34 -1.80
C MET A 59 6.38 5.45 -2.76
N ARG A 60 6.67 5.11 -4.03
CA ARG A 60 7.02 6.11 -5.05
C ARG A 60 5.89 7.12 -5.28
N LYS A 61 4.62 6.67 -5.29
CA LYS A 61 3.45 7.54 -5.45
C LYS A 61 3.16 8.31 -4.17
N LEU A 62 3.12 7.61 -3.04
CA LEU A 62 2.84 8.17 -1.72
C LEU A 62 3.83 9.28 -1.34
N ALA A 63 5.13 9.08 -1.57
CA ALA A 63 6.13 10.10 -1.25
C ALA A 63 5.88 11.44 -1.96
N GLY A 64 5.38 11.41 -3.20
CA GLY A 64 4.99 12.62 -3.92
C GLY A 64 3.75 13.28 -3.32
N ASN A 65 2.73 12.48 -3.01
CA ASN A 65 1.45 12.97 -2.51
C ASN A 65 1.52 13.50 -1.07
N LEU A 66 2.29 12.85 -0.19
CA LEU A 66 2.54 13.30 1.19
C LEU A 66 3.23 14.67 1.22
N LYS A 67 4.27 14.84 0.40
CA LYS A 67 4.97 16.12 0.25
C LYS A 67 4.03 17.25 -0.19
N GLN A 68 3.04 16.96 -1.04
CA GLN A 68 2.11 17.97 -1.56
C GLN A 68 0.98 18.30 -0.57
N SER A 69 0.58 17.34 0.26
CA SER A 69 -0.52 17.48 1.22
C SER A 69 -0.08 18.00 2.60
N ASN A 70 1.23 18.02 2.88
CA ASN A 70 1.79 18.26 4.23
C ASN A 70 1.29 17.26 5.28
N THR A 71 0.95 16.05 4.83
CA THR A 71 0.68 14.86 5.63
C THR A 71 1.96 14.03 5.76
#